data_AF-A0A3B8Z7Q5-F1
#
_entry.id   AF-A0A3B8Z7Q5-F1
#
_cell.length_a   1.000
_cell.length_b   1.000
_cell.length_c   1.000
_cell.angle_alpha   90.00
_cell.angle_beta   90.00
_cell.angle_gamma   90.00
#
_symmetry.space_group_name_H-M   'P 1'
#
loop_
_entity.id
_entity.type
_entity.pdbx_description
1 polymer ?
#
loop_
_entity_poly.entity_id
_entity_poly.type
_entity_poly.pdbx_seq_one_letter_code
_entity_poly.pdbx_strand_id
1 'polypeptide(L)'
;ALFEKITNFEDNTFYDVSAWTLPLAFDFDYASLGSRDIRGNVVGEIITAEFPSESAPARADFAYMFSWSNYYAPKAVYRLLNAGVRPKFANKPVTIDTANGPVDLDRGGILVPLGWQGGDLMDSEIHDLLSVIAREDGIEVHAINSGHTP
;
A
#
# COMPACT_ATOMS: atom_id res chain seq x y z
N ALA A 1 -21.08 1.09 -17.05
CA ALA A 1 -20.96 0.99 -15.59
C ALA A 1 -19.51 0.72 -15.13
N LEU A 2 -18.71 1.78 -14.98
CA LEU A 2 -17.52 1.77 -14.11
C LEU A 2 -17.67 2.91 -13.09
N PHE A 3 -18.13 4.07 -13.57
CA PHE A 3 -18.41 5.28 -12.77
C PHE A 3 -19.92 5.54 -12.53
N GLU A 4 -20.81 4.67 -13.02
CA GLU A 4 -22.26 4.88 -12.93
C GLU A 4 -22.80 4.37 -11.59
N LYS A 5 -23.65 5.18 -10.93
CA LYS A 5 -24.36 4.79 -9.72
C LYS A 5 -25.76 4.28 -10.06
N ILE A 6 -25.90 2.97 -10.24
CA ILE A 6 -27.18 2.33 -10.51
C ILE A 6 -27.91 2.09 -9.20
N THR A 7 -29.08 2.72 -9.03
CA THR A 7 -29.93 2.57 -7.82
C THR A 7 -31.29 1.97 -8.11
N ASN A 8 -31.62 1.69 -9.38
CA ASN A 8 -32.90 1.12 -9.79
C ASN A 8 -32.64 0.00 -10.80
N PHE A 9 -33.31 -1.14 -10.61
CA PHE A 9 -33.15 -2.35 -11.41
C PHE A 9 -34.51 -2.78 -11.95
N GLU A 10 -34.57 -3.25 -13.20
CA GLU A 10 -35.82 -3.72 -13.81
C GLU A 10 -36.27 -5.08 -13.28
N ASP A 11 -35.32 -5.91 -12.84
CA ASP A 11 -35.57 -7.26 -12.32
C ASP A 11 -35.21 -7.31 -10.83
N ASN A 12 -35.97 -8.07 -10.04
CA ASN A 12 -35.72 -8.30 -8.62
C ASN A 12 -34.55 -9.28 -8.37
N THR A 13 -33.94 -9.80 -9.43
CA THR A 13 -32.75 -10.66 -9.34
C THR A 13 -31.51 -9.80 -9.04
N PHE A 14 -31.33 -9.45 -7.77
CA PHE A 14 -30.21 -8.66 -7.28
C PHE A 14 -29.03 -9.55 -6.85
N TYR A 15 -27.81 -9.20 -7.29
CA TYR A 15 -26.55 -9.77 -6.79
C TYR A 15 -25.66 -8.65 -6.22
N ASP A 16 -24.74 -8.99 -5.32
CA ASP A 16 -23.79 -8.07 -4.69
C ASP A 16 -22.97 -7.22 -5.69
N VAL A 17 -22.65 -7.76 -6.86
CA VAL A 17 -21.95 -7.06 -7.94
C VAL A 17 -22.82 -6.06 -8.71
N SER A 18 -24.15 -6.13 -8.61
CA SER A 18 -25.08 -5.34 -9.43
C SER A 18 -25.09 -3.86 -9.09
N ALA A 19 -24.75 -3.49 -7.84
CA ALA A 19 -24.69 -2.10 -7.36
C ALA A 19 -23.26 -1.56 -7.22
N TRP A 20 -22.26 -2.31 -7.68
CA TRP A 20 -20.86 -1.93 -7.52
C TRP A 20 -20.49 -0.75 -8.42
N THR A 21 -19.78 0.23 -7.86
CA THR A 21 -19.23 1.37 -8.62
C THR A 21 -17.78 1.61 -8.20
N LEU A 22 -16.90 1.83 -9.18
CA LEU A 22 -15.46 1.97 -8.94
C LEU A 22 -15.15 3.11 -7.94
N PRO A 23 -15.72 4.33 -8.07
CA PRO A 23 -15.34 5.44 -7.20
C PRO A 23 -15.71 5.20 -5.75
N LEU A 24 -16.85 4.57 -5.48
CA LEU A 24 -17.28 4.28 -4.11
C LEU A 24 -16.54 3.10 -3.51
N ALA A 25 -16.16 2.11 -4.33
CA ALA A 25 -15.44 0.92 -3.87
C ALA A 25 -13.98 1.21 -3.52
N PHE A 26 -13.37 2.20 -4.18
CA PHE A 26 -11.96 2.57 -4.01
C PHE A 26 -11.76 3.93 -3.34
N ASP A 27 -12.84 4.59 -2.90
CA ASP A 27 -12.82 5.92 -2.29
C ASP A 27 -12.10 6.97 -3.16
N PHE A 28 -12.36 6.94 -4.47
CA PHE A 28 -11.79 7.92 -5.39
C PHE A 28 -12.57 9.22 -5.35
N ASP A 29 -11.84 10.34 -5.40
CA ASP A 29 -12.41 11.62 -5.78
C ASP A 29 -12.94 11.55 -7.22
N TYR A 30 -14.23 11.84 -7.42
CA TYR A 30 -14.86 11.78 -8.73
C TYR A 30 -15.96 12.83 -8.89
N ALA A 31 -16.26 13.17 -10.15
CA ALA A 31 -17.34 14.08 -10.51
C ALA A 31 -18.08 13.59 -11.76
N SER A 32 -19.38 13.88 -11.83
CA SER A 32 -20.18 13.61 -13.02
C SER A 32 -19.86 14.61 -14.12
N LEU A 33 -19.64 14.12 -15.35
CA LEU A 33 -19.43 14.95 -16.53
C LEU A 33 -20.70 14.96 -17.39
N GLY A 34 -21.19 16.15 -17.73
CA GLY A 34 -22.31 16.35 -18.66
C GLY A 34 -21.84 16.59 -20.08
N SER A 35 -22.75 16.49 -21.06
CA SER A 35 -22.42 16.62 -22.49
C SER A 35 -21.83 17.97 -22.89
N ARG A 36 -21.91 19.02 -22.05
CA ARG A 36 -21.24 20.31 -22.29
C ARG A 36 -19.80 20.30 -21.81
N ASP A 37 -19.48 19.53 -20.78
CA ASP A 37 -18.14 19.42 -20.19
C ASP A 37 -17.18 18.64 -21.10
N ILE A 38 -17.74 17.82 -22.00
CA ILE A 38 -17.01 17.02 -23.00
C ILE A 38 -16.97 17.71 -24.39
N ARG A 39 -17.53 18.92 -24.54
CA ARG A 39 -17.49 19.67 -25.82
C ARG A 39 -16.14 20.34 -25.99
N GLY A 40 -15.18 19.59 -26.52
CA GLY A 40 -13.84 20.04 -26.85
C GLY A 40 -12.93 18.85 -27.11
N ASN A 41 -11.67 19.10 -27.48
CA ASN A 41 -10.64 18.05 -27.49
C ASN A 41 -10.17 17.81 -26.04
N VAL A 42 -11.08 17.31 -25.20
CA VAL A 42 -10.85 17.09 -23.75
C VAL A 42 -9.98 15.85 -23.49
N VAL A 43 -9.62 15.13 -24.55
CA VAL A 43 -8.69 14.01 -24.50
C VAL A 43 -7.29 14.60 -24.44
N GLY A 44 -6.68 14.56 -23.25
CA GLY A 44 -5.28 14.92 -23.05
C GLY A 44 -4.33 13.92 -23.73
N GLU A 45 -3.05 14.06 -23.44
CA GLU A 45 -2.06 13.09 -23.91
C GLU A 45 -2.36 11.67 -23.39
N ILE A 46 -2.02 10.67 -24.19
CA ILE A 46 -2.13 9.27 -23.77
C ILE A 46 -1.13 9.05 -22.63
N ILE A 47 -1.64 8.83 -21.43
CA ILE A 47 -0.82 8.45 -20.29
C ILE A 47 -0.60 6.93 -20.36
N THR A 48 0.66 6.52 -20.35
CA THR A 48 1.02 5.11 -20.14
C THR A 48 1.29 4.93 -18.65
N ALA A 49 0.57 4.01 -18.01
CA ALA A 49 0.81 3.72 -16.61
C ALA A 49 2.10 2.90 -16.47
N GLU A 50 3.06 3.42 -15.72
CA GLU A 50 4.22 2.67 -15.26
C GLU A 50 3.92 2.05 -13.90
N PHE A 51 4.45 0.85 -13.65
CA PHE A 51 4.32 0.23 -12.34
C PHE A 51 5.16 1.02 -11.32
N PRO A 52 4.63 1.34 -10.12
CA PRO A 52 5.36 2.10 -9.14
C PRO A 52 6.62 1.34 -8.68
N SER A 53 7.73 2.06 -8.49
CA SER A 53 8.97 1.50 -7.99
C SER A 53 9.59 2.48 -7.00
N GLU A 54 10.00 1.95 -5.86
CA GLU A 54 10.68 2.72 -4.82
C GLU A 54 12.16 2.34 -4.71
N SER A 55 12.94 3.24 -4.10
CA SER A 55 14.34 2.94 -3.80
C SER A 55 14.46 1.90 -2.68
N ALA A 56 15.53 1.10 -2.72
CA ALA A 56 15.82 0.17 -1.63
C ALA A 56 15.96 0.94 -0.30
N PRO A 57 15.42 0.42 0.82
CA PRO A 57 15.54 1.09 2.10
C PRO A 57 17.01 1.14 2.56
N ALA A 58 17.33 2.08 3.43
CA ALA A 58 18.60 2.03 4.16
C ALA A 58 18.69 0.75 5.00
N ARG A 59 19.90 0.31 5.36
CA ARG A 59 20.03 -0.79 6.34
C ARG A 59 19.55 -0.30 7.70
N ALA A 60 18.62 -1.04 8.28
CA ALA A 60 18.12 -0.83 9.62
C ALA A 60 18.91 -1.66 10.65
N ASP A 61 19.02 -1.13 11.86
CA ASP A 61 19.61 -1.85 13.00
C ASP A 61 18.56 -2.53 13.90
N PHE A 62 17.29 -2.11 13.81
CA PHE A 62 16.24 -2.59 14.70
C PHE A 62 15.05 -3.22 13.96
N ALA A 63 14.46 -2.52 13.00
CA ALA A 63 13.30 -2.98 12.26
C ALA A 63 13.10 -2.19 10.97
N TYR A 64 12.17 -2.65 10.14
CA TYR A 64 11.64 -1.87 9.03
C TYR A 64 10.14 -1.64 9.22
N MET A 65 9.61 -0.60 8.62
CA MET A 65 8.17 -0.35 8.64
C MET A 65 7.67 0.24 7.34
N PHE A 66 6.48 -0.15 6.91
CA PHE A 66 5.82 0.40 5.72
C PHE A 66 4.30 0.53 5.94
N SER A 67 3.67 1.40 5.15
CA SER A 67 2.24 1.67 5.27
C SER A 67 1.39 0.51 4.75
N TRP A 68 0.34 0.14 5.49
CA TRP A 68 -0.68 -0.80 5.03
C TRP A 68 -1.63 -0.21 3.99
N SER A 69 -1.74 1.12 3.91
CA SER A 69 -2.61 1.80 2.96
C SER A 69 -2.10 1.70 1.51
N ASN A 70 -0.86 1.26 1.29
CA ASN A 70 -0.37 0.99 -0.06
C ASN A 70 -1.14 -0.21 -0.66
N TYR A 71 -1.60 -0.05 -1.90
CA TYR A 71 -2.38 -1.05 -2.61
C TYR A 71 -1.72 -2.44 -2.67
N TYR A 72 -0.39 -2.50 -2.79
CA TYR A 72 0.36 -3.75 -2.86
C TYR A 72 0.86 -4.26 -1.49
N ALA A 73 0.51 -3.61 -0.37
CA ALA A 73 0.89 -4.05 0.98
C ALA A 73 0.50 -5.51 1.28
N PRO A 74 -0.69 -6.04 0.87
CA PRO A 74 -1.02 -7.44 1.07
C PRO A 74 -0.06 -8.41 0.35
N LYS A 75 0.40 -8.06 -0.86
CA LYS A 75 1.37 -8.84 -1.64
C LYS A 75 2.73 -8.85 -0.93
N ALA A 76 3.18 -7.71 -0.44
CA ALA A 76 4.42 -7.58 0.32
C ALA A 76 4.39 -8.40 1.62
N VAL A 77 3.31 -8.29 2.40
CA VAL A 77 3.14 -9.09 3.63
C VAL A 77 3.12 -10.58 3.33
N TYR A 78 2.44 -11.02 2.26
CA TYR A 78 2.47 -12.42 1.86
C TYR A 78 3.88 -12.88 1.49
N ARG A 79 4.66 -12.07 0.76
CA ARG A 79 6.06 -12.37 0.42
C ARG A 79 6.91 -12.58 1.67
N LEU A 80 6.76 -11.71 2.67
CA LEU A 80 7.43 -11.83 3.97
C LEU A 80 7.03 -13.12 4.70
N LEU A 81 5.72 -13.39 4.82
CA LEU A 81 5.20 -14.57 5.49
C LEU A 81 5.65 -15.87 4.82
N ASN A 82 5.63 -15.91 3.48
CA ASN A 82 6.07 -17.06 2.69
C ASN A 82 7.58 -17.32 2.84
N ALA A 83 8.37 -16.27 3.08
CA ALA A 83 9.79 -16.39 3.40
C ALA A 83 10.06 -16.82 4.86
N GLY A 84 9.02 -16.90 5.71
CA GLY A 84 9.14 -17.26 7.13
C GLY A 84 9.34 -16.06 8.07
N VAL A 85 9.30 -14.84 7.57
CA VAL A 85 9.36 -13.62 8.38
C VAL A 85 8.06 -13.47 9.18
N ARG A 86 8.15 -12.93 10.40
CA ARG A 86 6.99 -12.67 11.27
C ARG A 86 6.72 -11.17 11.40
N PRO A 87 6.10 -10.54 10.38
CA PRO A 87 5.71 -9.15 10.47
C PRO A 87 4.66 -8.96 11.56
N LYS A 88 4.68 -7.78 12.17
CA LYS A 88 3.70 -7.28 13.14
C LYS A 88 2.99 -6.08 12.52
N PHE A 89 1.89 -5.64 13.13
CA PHE A 89 1.18 -4.45 12.68
C PHE A 89 0.95 -3.49 13.84
N ALA A 90 0.93 -2.20 13.55
CA ALA A 90 0.56 -1.16 14.49
C ALA A 90 -0.98 -1.04 14.56
N ASN A 91 -1.56 -1.20 15.74
CA ASN A 91 -3.01 -1.06 15.95
C ASN A 91 -3.47 0.39 16.14
N LYS A 92 -2.53 1.33 16.26
CA LYS A 92 -2.71 2.78 16.36
C LYS A 92 -1.75 3.47 15.39
N PRO A 93 -2.01 4.74 15.01
CA PRO A 93 -1.01 5.55 14.33
C PRO A 93 0.29 5.60 15.14
N VAL A 94 1.43 5.63 14.44
CA VAL A 94 2.76 5.72 15.04
C VAL A 94 3.61 6.72 14.27
N THR A 95 4.51 7.38 14.99
CA THR A 95 5.58 8.18 14.40
C THR A 95 6.88 7.41 14.55
N ILE A 96 7.64 7.26 13.46
CA ILE A 96 8.94 6.59 13.45
C ILE A 96 10.03 7.58 13.08
N ASP A 97 11.15 7.53 13.80
CA ASP A 97 12.33 8.32 13.48
C ASP A 97 13.15 7.60 12.40
N THR A 98 13.27 8.23 11.23
CA THR A 98 14.10 7.74 10.12
C THR A 98 15.30 8.65 9.90
N ALA A 99 16.28 8.21 9.09
CA ALA A 99 17.42 9.03 8.71
C ALA A 99 17.01 10.33 7.97
N ASN A 100 15.83 10.36 7.36
CA ASN A 100 15.29 11.50 6.63
C ASN A 100 14.35 12.38 7.48
N GLY A 101 14.21 12.07 8.77
CA GLY A 101 13.30 12.75 9.70
C GLY A 101 12.16 11.84 10.18
N PRO A 102 11.27 12.36 11.03
CA PRO A 102 10.11 11.63 11.53
C PRO A 102 9.12 11.37 10.40
N VAL A 103 8.57 10.16 10.36
CA VAL A 103 7.52 9.74 9.43
C VAL A 103 6.31 9.27 10.23
N ASP A 104 5.15 9.82 9.92
CA ASP A 104 3.87 9.40 10.51
C ASP A 104 3.25 8.29 9.66
N LEU A 105 2.91 7.18 10.31
CA LEU A 105 2.20 6.07 9.72
C LEU A 105 0.85 5.89 10.39
N ASP A 106 -0.18 5.77 9.56
CA ASP A 106 -1.53 5.48 10.02
C ASP A 106 -1.64 4.08 10.67
N ARG A 107 -2.80 3.85 11.29
CA ARG A 107 -3.18 2.53 11.80
C ARG A 107 -2.97 1.45 10.72
N GLY A 108 -2.46 0.30 11.13
CA GLY A 108 -2.21 -0.83 10.25
C GLY A 108 -0.79 -0.92 9.72
N GLY A 109 0.07 0.10 9.92
CA GLY A 109 1.47 0.05 9.48
C GLY A 109 2.17 -1.26 9.86
N ILE A 110 2.91 -1.83 8.92
CA ILE A 110 3.51 -3.17 9.03
C ILE A 110 4.94 -3.04 9.51
N LEU A 111 5.23 -3.57 10.70
CA LEU A 111 6.55 -3.64 11.29
C LEU A 111 7.20 -4.98 10.97
N VAL A 112 8.40 -4.94 10.41
CA VAL A 112 9.22 -6.11 10.11
C VAL A 112 10.44 -6.07 11.05
N PRO A 113 10.44 -6.87 12.13
CA PRO A 113 11.55 -6.84 13.08
C PRO A 113 12.83 -7.40 12.47
N LEU A 114 13.97 -7.01 13.01
CA LEU A 114 15.24 -7.72 12.84
C LEU A 114 15.54 -8.60 14.06
N GLY A 115 16.54 -9.46 13.94
CA GLY A 115 16.92 -10.43 14.95
C GLY A 115 16.03 -11.68 14.98
N TRP A 116 16.16 -12.46 16.06
CA TRP A 116 15.58 -13.80 16.12
C TRP A 116 14.04 -13.80 16.20
N GLN A 117 13.41 -14.51 15.27
CA GLN A 117 11.94 -14.65 15.16
C GLN A 117 11.48 -16.12 15.20
N GLY A 118 12.32 -17.03 15.72
CA GLY A 118 12.01 -18.45 15.80
C GLY A 118 12.35 -19.26 14.54
N GLY A 119 13.29 -18.78 13.72
CA GLY A 119 13.82 -19.45 12.54
C GLY A 119 15.26 -19.02 12.24
N ASP A 120 15.78 -19.42 11.07
CA ASP A 120 17.19 -19.25 10.67
C ASP A 120 17.45 -18.06 9.73
N LEU A 121 16.43 -17.20 9.53
CA LEU A 121 16.53 -16.00 8.68
C LEU A 121 17.53 -15.00 9.27
N MET A 122 18.44 -14.54 8.42
CA MET A 122 19.39 -13.48 8.72
C MET A 122 18.81 -12.09 8.40
N ASP A 123 19.26 -11.07 9.13
CA ASP A 123 18.86 -9.67 8.90
C ASP A 123 19.21 -9.18 7.48
N SER A 124 20.26 -9.72 6.87
CA SER A 124 20.60 -9.44 5.46
C SER A 124 19.54 -9.96 4.50
N GLU A 125 18.98 -11.15 4.75
CA GLU A 125 17.93 -11.73 3.90
C GLU A 125 16.62 -10.95 4.04
N ILE A 126 16.32 -10.45 5.24
CA ILE A 126 15.16 -9.56 5.48
C ILE A 126 15.34 -8.24 4.71
N HIS A 127 16.54 -7.65 4.75
CA HIS A 127 16.85 -6.44 4.00
C HIS A 127 16.70 -6.65 2.48
N ASP A 128 17.17 -7.78 1.96
CA ASP A 128 17.07 -8.12 0.54
C ASP A 128 15.60 -8.30 0.12
N LEU A 129 14.79 -8.98 0.94
CA LEU A 129 13.35 -9.13 0.71
C LEU A 129 12.63 -7.77 0.67
N LEU A 130 12.98 -6.86 1.58
CA LEU A 130 12.38 -5.53 1.63
C LEU A 130 12.83 -4.63 0.48
N SER A 131 14.06 -4.79 0.01
CA SER A 131 14.56 -4.12 -1.19
C SER A 131 13.81 -4.59 -2.44
N VAL A 132 13.48 -5.89 -2.51
CA VAL A 132 12.62 -6.44 -3.56
C VAL A 132 11.21 -5.87 -3.47
N ILE A 133 10.62 -5.80 -2.27
CA ILE A 133 9.29 -5.21 -2.04
C ILE A 133 9.27 -3.75 -2.50
N ALA A 134 10.27 -2.94 -2.14
CA ALA A 134 10.33 -1.55 -2.56
C ALA A 134 10.33 -1.39 -4.09
N ARG A 135 11.17 -2.18 -4.76
CA ARG A 135 11.35 -2.08 -6.22
C ARG A 135 10.22 -2.73 -7.03
N GLU A 136 9.71 -3.88 -6.61
CA GLU A 136 8.74 -4.68 -7.39
C GLU A 136 7.29 -4.46 -6.99
N ASP A 137 7.05 -3.96 -5.76
CA ASP A 137 5.72 -3.73 -5.24
C ASP A 137 5.45 -2.21 -5.06
N GLY A 138 6.44 -1.35 -5.30
CA GLY A 138 6.28 0.11 -5.25
C GLY A 138 5.90 0.61 -3.85
N ILE A 139 6.51 0.02 -2.82
CA ILE A 139 6.23 0.32 -1.41
C ILE A 139 7.43 1.02 -0.81
N GLU A 140 7.21 2.23 -0.28
CA GLU A 140 8.24 2.91 0.50
C GLU A 140 8.43 2.16 1.82
N VAL A 141 9.67 1.73 2.08
CA VAL A 141 10.04 1.01 3.30
C VAL A 141 10.97 1.89 4.12
N HIS A 142 10.60 2.12 5.37
CA HIS A 142 11.38 2.94 6.29
C HIS A 142 12.25 2.07 7.18
N ALA A 143 13.54 2.41 7.27
CA ALA A 143 14.49 1.80 8.19
C ALA A 143 14.34 2.43 9.59
N ILE A 144 14.25 1.58 10.61
CA ILE A 144 14.16 1.97 12.02
C ILE A 144 15.41 1.47 12.74
N ASN A 145 16.14 2.38 13.38
CA ASN A 145 17.41 2.07 14.04
C ASN A 145 17.29 1.93 15.56
N SER A 146 16.15 2.27 16.16
CA SER A 146 15.92 2.10 17.59
C SER A 146 14.46 1.80 17.93
N GLY A 147 14.23 1.07 19.02
CA GLY A 147 12.90 0.77 19.54
C GLY A 147 12.38 1.75 20.61
N HIS A 148 13.07 2.88 20.83
CA HIS A 148 12.62 3.88 21.79
C HIS A 148 11.52 4.74 21.16
N THR A 149 10.33 4.69 21.73
CA THR A 149 9.35 5.78 21.59
C THR A 149 9.73 6.90 22.55
N PRO A 150 9.84 8.16 22.10
CA PRO A 150 9.98 9.32 22.98
C PRO A 150 8.85 9.43 24.01
#